data_AF-A0A948D1T6-F1
#
_entry.id   AF-A0A948D1T6-F1
#
_cell.length_a   1.000
_cell.length_b   1.000
_cell.length_c   1.000
_cell.angle_alpha   90.00
_cell.angle_beta   90.00
_cell.angle_gamma   90.00
#
_symmetry.space_group_name_H-M   'P 1'
#
loop_
_entity.id
_entity.type
_entity.pdbx_description
1 polymer ?
#
loop_
_entity_poly.entity_id
_entity_poly.type
_entity_poly.pdbx_seq_one_letter_code
_entity_poly.pdbx_strand_id
1 'polypeptide(L)' 'MIYIDIGQCAYKFSISVIKTIRTIPYQNDTSVIVKQLVRSGTSIGANIVEAQHSASKKLFL' A
#
# COMPACT_ATOMS: atom_id res chain seq x y z
N MET A 1 -20.41 -15.20 -8.92
CA MET A 1 -18.97 -14.84 -9.04
C MET A 1 -18.72 -13.72 -8.04
N ILE A 2 -17.90 -13.94 -7.01
CA ILE A 2 -17.59 -12.88 -6.04
C ILE A 2 -16.63 -11.90 -6.73
N TYR A 3 -17.08 -10.67 -6.95
CA TYR A 3 -16.23 -9.62 -7.52
C TYR A 3 -15.28 -9.13 -6.43
N ILE A 4 -13.97 -9.27 -6.66
CA ILE A 4 -12.95 -8.75 -5.75
C ILE A 4 -12.62 -7.32 -6.19
N ASP A 5 -12.91 -6.35 -5.33
CA ASP A 5 -12.49 -4.97 -5.51
C ASP A 5 -11.04 -4.80 -5.03
N ILE A 6 -10.10 -4.72 -5.99
CA ILE A 6 -8.67 -4.57 -5.71
C ILE A 6 -8.34 -3.26 -4.97
N GLY A 7 -9.11 -2.19 -5.21
CA GLY A 7 -8.95 -0.92 -4.50
C GLY A 7 -9.35 -1.06 -3.04
N GLN A 8 -10.46 -1.75 -2.77
CA GLN A 8 -10.87 -2.05 -1.40
C GLN A 8 -9.86 -2.97 -0.69
N CYS A 9 -9.28 -3.95 -1.40
CA CYS A 9 -8.20 -4.79 -0.88
C CYS A 9 -6.96 -3.97 -0.52
N ALA A 10 -6.50 -3.09 -1.40
CA ALA A 10 -5.33 -2.24 -1.15
C ALA A 10 -5.55 -1.24 -0.01
N TYR A 11 -6.76 -0.70 0.13
CA TYR A 11 -7.14 0.15 1.26
C TYR A 11 -7.08 -0.61 2.59
N LYS A 12 -7.69 -1.80 2.66
CA LYS A 12 -7.64 -2.66 3.86
C LYS A 12 -6.22 -3.08 4.19
N PHE A 13 -5.41 -3.39 3.18
CA PHE A 13 -4.00 -3.72 3.33
C PHE A 13 -3.21 -2.54 3.90
N SER A 14 -3.41 -1.32 3.39
CA SER A 14 -2.77 -0.10 3.90
C SER A 14 -3.09 0.14 5.38
N ILE A 15 -4.36 -0.06 5.78
CA ILE A 15 -4.75 0.00 7.19
C ILE A 15 -4.04 -1.07 8.01
N SER A 16 -3.92 -2.29 7.49
CA SER A 16 -3.20 -3.38 8.16
C SER A 16 -1.74 -3.01 8.39
N VAL A 17 -1.05 -2.47 7.38
CA VAL A 17 0.34 -1.99 7.49
C VAL A 17 0.48 -0.95 8.61
N ILE A 18 -0.40 0.04 8.64
CA ILE A 18 -0.39 1.08 9.69
C ILE A 18 -0.70 0.51 11.07
N LYS A 19 -1.58 -0.49 11.19
CA LYS A 19 -1.84 -1.17 12.46
C LYS A 19 -0.64 -2.01 12.91
N THR A 20 0.01 -2.72 11.99
CA THR A 20 1.20 -3.53 12.28
C THR A 20 2.37 -2.67 12.74
N ILE A 21 2.68 -1.55 12.07
CA ILE A 21 3.81 -0.71 12.51
C ILE A 21 3.59 -0.05 13.87
N ARG A 22 2.33 0.15 14.30
CA ARG A 22 2.01 0.65 15.65
C ARG A 22 2.35 -0.34 16.77
N THR A 23 2.52 -1.63 16.46
CA THR A 23 2.93 -2.65 17.44
C THR A 23 4.44 -2.82 17.53
N ILE A 24 5.22 -2.13 16.69
CA ILE A 24 6.69 -2.22 16.66
C ILE A 24 7.28 -1.14 17.57
N PRO A 25 8.10 -1.51 18.57
CA PRO A 25 8.81 -0.54 19.40
C PRO A 25 9.72 0.36 18.56
N TYR A 26 9.66 1.67 18.81
CA TYR A 26 10.49 2.62 18.09
C TYR A 26 11.94 2.56 18.55
N GLN A 27 12.82 2.15 17.65
CA GLN A 27 14.28 2.07 17.81
C GLN A 27 14.94 2.53 16.49
N ASN A 28 16.22 2.86 16.51
CA ASN A 28 16.89 3.40 15.33
C ASN A 28 16.86 2.43 14.14
N ASP A 29 17.11 1.15 14.39
CA ASP A 29 17.04 0.05 13.42
C ASP A 29 15.60 -0.22 12.93
N THR A 30 14.63 -0.27 13.85
CA THR A 30 13.22 -0.49 13.48
C THR A 30 12.62 0.69 12.73
N SER A 31 13.10 1.92 12.97
CA SER A 31 12.61 3.12 12.29
C SER A 31 12.83 3.08 10.78
N VAL A 32 13.93 2.48 10.33
CA VAL A 32 14.24 2.34 8.89
C VAL A 32 13.25 1.36 8.27
N ILE A 33 13.04 0.20 8.90
CA ILE A 33 12.15 -0.84 8.40
C ILE A 33 10.70 -0.34 8.37
N VAL A 34 10.25 0.34 9.43
CA VAL A 34 8.90 0.93 9.50
C VAL A 34 8.67 1.93 8.37
N LYS A 35 9.63 2.83 8.12
CA LYS A 35 9.52 3.80 7.02
C LYS A 35 9.43 3.12 5.65
N GLN A 36 10.24 2.09 5.42
CA GLN A 36 10.19 1.33 4.16
C GLN A 36 8.85 0.62 3.99
N LEU A 37 8.38 -0.05 5.04
CA LEU A 37 7.12 -0.80 5.01
C LEU A 37 5.91 0.11 4.79
N VAL A 38 5.87 1.27 5.46
CA VAL A 38 4.77 2.24 5.27
C VAL A 38 4.77 2.76 3.83
N ARG A 39 5.92 3.15 3.28
CA ARG A 39 6.00 3.66 1.90
C ARG A 39 5.61 2.61 0.87
N SER A 40 6.19 1.41 0.94
CA SER A 40 5.90 0.35 -0.03
C SER A 40 4.47 -0.17 0.11
N GLY A 41 3.95 -0.25 1.35
CA GLY A 41 2.61 -0.76 1.61
C GLY A 41 1.52 0.19 1.10
N THR A 42 1.68 1.50 1.29
CA THR A 42 0.70 2.49 0.83
C THR A 42 0.83 2.80 -0.67
N SER A 43 2.02 2.62 -1.26
CA SER A 43 2.21 2.84 -2.71
C SER A 43 1.41 1.87 -3.56
N ILE A 44 1.05 0.69 -3.05
CA ILE A 44 0.19 -0.26 -3.77
C ILE A 44 -1.17 0.39 -4.12
N GLY A 45 -1.79 1.04 -3.14
CA GLY A 45 -3.05 1.77 -3.36
C GLY A 45 -2.88 2.96 -4.30
N ALA A 46 -1.78 3.71 -4.14
CA ALA A 46 -1.46 4.83 -5.03
C ALA A 46 -1.30 4.37 -6.48
N ASN A 47 -0.54 3.31 -6.73
CA ASN A 47 -0.32 2.75 -8.06
C ASN A 47 -1.63 2.25 -8.69
N ILE A 48 -2.56 1.68 -7.90
CA ILE A 48 -3.88 1.28 -8.40
C ILE A 48 -4.68 2.51 -8.86
N VAL A 49 -4.65 3.60 -8.09
CA VAL A 49 -5.32 4.85 -8.45
C VAL A 49 -4.68 5.45 -9.71
N GLU A 50 -3.37 5.53 -9.78
CA GLU A 50 -2.64 6.02 -10.96
C GLU A 50 -2.97 5.19 -12.21
N ALA A 51 -2.98 3.87 -12.06
CA ALA A 51 -3.36 2.94 -13.11
C ALA A 51 -4.80 3.15 -13.62
N GLN A 52 -5.76 3.36 -12.72
CA GLN A 52 -7.17 3.60 -13.08
C GLN A 52 -7.38 4.92 -13.83
N HIS A 53 -6.55 5.92 -13.55
CA HIS A 53 -6.60 7.24 -14.20
C HIS A 53 -5.61 7.38 -15.36
N SER A 54 -4.94 6.30 -15.75
CA SER A 54 -3.97 6.30 -16.84
C SER A 54 -4.65 6.50 -18.20
N ALA A 55 -4.12 7.42 -18.99
CA ALA A 55 -4.62 7.71 -20.34
C ALA A 55 -4.28 6.63 -21.39
N SER A 56 -3.41 5.67 -21.07
CA SER A 56 -3.09 4.57 -22.00
C SER A 56 -2.71 3.27 -21.27
N LYS A 57 -3.05 2.13 -21.90
CA LYS A 57 -2.62 0.80 -21.43
C LYS A 57 -1.10 0.64 -21.32
N LYS A 58 -0.31 1.46 -22.05
CA LYS A 58 1.15 1.38 -22.05
C LYS A 58 1.79 1.96 -20.78
N LEU A 59 1.10 2.88 -20.10
CA LEU A 59 1.54 3.47 -18.82
C LEU A 59 1.11 2.63 -17.61
N PHE A 60 0.30 1.58 -17.84
CA PHE A 60 -0.17 0.65 -16.81
C PHE A 60 0.84 -0.49 -16.52
N LEU A 61 1.77 -0.77 -17.43
CA LEU A 61 2.78 -1.84 -17.34
C LEU A 61 4.11 -1.30 -16.78
#